data_AF-A0A6B3GIB2-F1
#
_entry.id   AF-A0A6B3GIB2-F1
#
_cell.length_a   1.000
_cell.length_b   1.000
_cell.length_c   1.000
_cell.angle_alpha   90.00
_cell.angle_beta   90.00
_cell.angle_gamma   90.00
#
_symmetry.space_group_name_H-M   'P 1'
#
loop_
_entity.id
_entity.type
_entity.pdbx_description
1 polymer ?
#
loop_
_entity_poly.entity_id
_entity_poly.type
_entity_poly.pdbx_seq_one_letter_code
_entity_poly.pdbx_strand_id
1 'polypeptide(L)'
;DGSGRGSTGQGIVLELDEALAPEGYRLAVEANAVRLTGGTAAGVFRGAQTLRQLLGPDAFRRAPLAPGRTWEVPPVVVEDEPRFGWRGMLLDVCRHFLPKDDVLRYLDLLAAHKLNVFHFHLTDDQGWRI
;
A
#
# COMPACT_ATOMS: atom_id res chain seq x y z
N ASP A 1 17.50 -25.66 -18.36
CA ASP A 1 17.91 -24.49 -19.16
C ASP A 1 16.73 -23.62 -19.49
N GLY A 2 16.62 -22.47 -18.82
CA GLY A 2 15.48 -21.56 -18.94
C GLY A 2 15.70 -20.32 -18.07
N SER A 3 16.85 -19.68 -18.24
CA SER A 3 17.19 -18.42 -17.58
C SER A 3 16.21 -17.33 -18.03
N GLY A 4 15.25 -17.01 -17.17
CA GLY A 4 14.40 -15.83 -17.32
C GLY A 4 15.29 -14.60 -17.37
N ARG A 5 15.31 -13.94 -18.53
CA ARG A 5 16.02 -12.66 -18.73
C ARG A 5 15.41 -11.64 -17.78
N GLY A 6 16.08 -11.36 -16.66
CA GLY A 6 15.80 -10.19 -15.85
C GLY A 6 15.97 -8.97 -16.74
N SER A 7 14.88 -8.25 -17.02
CA SER A 7 15.02 -6.98 -17.69
C SER A 7 15.80 -6.07 -16.74
N THR A 8 16.96 -5.58 -17.19
CA THR A 8 17.59 -4.39 -16.61
C THR A 8 16.75 -3.19 -17.05
N GLY A 9 15.48 -3.17 -16.63
CA GLY A 9 14.51 -2.18 -17.01
C GLY A 9 14.72 -0.91 -16.20
N GLN A 10 14.80 0.22 -16.89
CA GLN A 10 14.60 1.52 -16.25
C GLN A 10 13.14 1.60 -15.78
N GLY A 11 12.90 2.08 -14.55
CA GLY A 11 11.56 2.27 -14.00
C GLY A 11 11.29 1.55 -12.68
N ILE A 12 10.02 1.28 -12.39
CA ILE A 12 9.58 0.59 -11.16
C ILE A 12 9.41 -0.90 -11.48
N VAL A 13 10.15 -1.75 -10.79
CA VAL A 13 10.15 -3.20 -10.95
C VAL A 13 9.53 -3.84 -9.72
N LEU A 14 8.49 -4.65 -9.92
CA LEU A 14 7.80 -5.37 -8.86
C LEU A 14 8.10 -6.86 -8.97
N GLU A 15 8.58 -7.45 -7.89
CA GLU A 15 9.03 -8.85 -7.85
C GLU A 15 8.48 -9.57 -6.61
N LEU A 16 8.39 -10.89 -6.69
CA LEU A 16 8.06 -11.75 -5.56
C LEU A 16 9.29 -12.54 -5.15
N ASP A 17 9.51 -12.66 -3.84
CA ASP A 17 10.54 -13.49 -3.24
C ASP A 17 9.96 -14.22 -2.02
N GLU A 18 9.65 -15.51 -2.20
CA GLU A 18 9.04 -16.35 -1.17
C GLU A 18 9.94 -16.54 0.08
N ALA A 19 11.21 -16.11 0.05
CA ALA A 19 12.05 -16.07 1.23
C ALA A 19 11.67 -14.95 2.22
N LEU A 20 10.96 -13.92 1.78
CA LEU A 20 10.46 -12.85 2.65
C LEU A 20 9.16 -13.26 3.35
N ALA A 21 8.90 -12.68 4.53
CA ALA A 21 7.63 -12.88 5.23
C ALA A 21 6.43 -12.50 4.34
N PRO A 22 5.23 -13.07 4.54
CA PRO A 22 4.11 -12.89 3.61
C PRO A 22 3.72 -11.41 3.33
N GLU A 23 3.81 -10.55 4.35
CA GLU A 23 3.61 -9.09 4.21
C GLU A 23 4.92 -8.30 4.28
N GLY A 24 6.07 -8.98 4.35
CA GLY A 24 7.39 -8.38 4.32
C GLY A 24 7.77 -7.93 2.92
N TYR A 25 8.57 -6.86 2.84
CA TYR A 25 9.06 -6.33 1.58
C TYR A 25 10.44 -5.71 1.71
N ARG A 26 11.11 -5.62 0.56
CA ARG A 26 12.33 -4.85 0.36
C ARG A 26 12.12 -3.85 -0.78
N LEU A 27 12.31 -2.57 -0.48
CA LEU A 27 12.25 -1.46 -1.44
C LEU A 27 13.67 -0.91 -1.62
N ALA A 28 14.22 -0.97 -2.82
CA ALA A 28 15.50 -0.39 -3.18
C ALA A 28 15.33 0.66 -4.29
N VAL A 29 15.70 1.90 -3.98
CA VAL A 29 15.73 3.01 -4.94
C VAL A 29 17.18 3.15 -5.41
N GLU A 30 17.44 2.67 -6.62
CA GLU A 30 18.74 2.70 -7.30
C GLU A 30 18.78 3.84 -8.32
N ALA A 31 19.96 4.09 -8.91
CA ALA A 31 20.17 5.21 -9.84
C ALA A 31 19.27 5.16 -11.10
N ASN A 32 18.85 3.98 -11.54
CA ASN A 32 18.09 3.76 -12.76
C ASN A 32 16.75 3.04 -12.56
N ALA A 33 16.47 2.54 -11.35
CA ALA A 33 15.28 1.75 -11.08
C ALA A 33 14.85 1.83 -9.61
N VAL A 34 13.55 1.65 -9.38
CA VAL A 34 12.97 1.36 -8.07
C VAL A 34 12.58 -0.11 -8.07
N ARG A 35 13.27 -0.93 -7.29
CA ARG A 35 12.95 -2.35 -7.12
C ARG A 35 12.15 -2.54 -5.85
N LEU A 36 11.00 -3.21 -5.97
CA LEU A 36 10.13 -3.53 -4.86
C LEU A 36 9.82 -5.03 -4.88
N THR A 37 10.44 -5.74 -3.96
CA THR A 37 10.30 -7.18 -3.79
C THR A 37 9.47 -7.47 -2.56
N GLY A 38 8.44 -8.31 -2.65
CA GLY A 38 7.61 -8.69 -1.51
C GLY A 38 7.48 -10.21 -1.37
N GLY A 39 7.25 -10.69 -0.14
CA GLY A 39 7.01 -12.13 0.10
C GLY A 39 5.74 -12.65 -0.57
N THR A 40 4.74 -11.78 -0.67
CA THR A 40 3.53 -11.99 -1.49
C THR A 40 3.11 -10.67 -2.13
N ALA A 41 2.00 -10.69 -2.88
CA ALA A 41 1.35 -9.47 -3.35
C ALA A 41 1.02 -8.48 -2.21
N ALA A 42 0.74 -8.97 -0.99
CA ALA A 42 0.49 -8.10 0.15
C ALA A 42 1.77 -7.35 0.58
N GLY A 43 2.92 -8.02 0.59
CA GLY A 43 4.23 -7.40 0.84
C GLY A 43 4.56 -6.32 -0.21
N VAL A 44 4.41 -6.65 -1.50
CA VAL A 44 4.57 -5.67 -2.59
C VAL A 44 3.63 -4.48 -2.38
N PHE A 45 2.37 -4.73 -2.02
CA PHE A 45 1.43 -3.66 -1.71
C PHE A 45 1.87 -2.77 -0.54
N ARG A 46 2.45 -3.34 0.53
CA ARG A 46 3.00 -2.56 1.66
C ARG A 46 4.16 -1.68 1.23
N GLY A 47 5.08 -2.20 0.45
CA GLY A 47 6.19 -1.39 -0.05
C GLY A 47 5.77 -0.32 -1.04
N ALA A 48 4.69 -0.53 -1.81
CA ALA A 48 4.13 0.50 -2.66
C ALA A 48 3.58 1.69 -1.84
N GLN A 49 3.02 1.44 -0.65
CA GLN A 49 2.62 2.52 0.26
C GLN A 49 3.83 3.31 0.78
N THR A 50 4.92 2.63 1.10
CA THR A 50 6.18 3.30 1.49
C THR A 50 6.75 4.13 0.35
N LEU A 51 6.74 3.61 -0.88
CA LEU A 51 7.15 4.38 -2.06
C LEU A 51 6.31 5.65 -2.24
N ARG A 52 4.98 5.55 -2.08
CA ARG A 52 4.09 6.73 -2.12
C ARG A 52 4.40 7.75 -1.02
N GLN A 53 4.77 7.29 0.17
CA GLN A 53 5.21 8.17 1.26
C GLN A 53 6.53 8.88 0.91
N LEU A 54 7.49 8.18 0.31
CA LEU A 54 8.75 8.77 -0.16
C LEU A 54 8.55 9.80 -1.27
N LEU A 55 7.55 9.60 -2.14
CA LEU A 55 7.13 10.56 -3.18
C LEU A 55 6.41 11.81 -2.62
N GLY A 56 6.02 11.77 -1.34
CA GLY A 56 5.37 12.88 -0.64
C GLY A 56 3.84 12.94 -0.80
N PRO A 57 3.19 13.95 -0.19
CA PRO A 57 1.73 14.01 -0.04
C PRO A 57 0.98 14.07 -1.37
N ASP A 58 1.60 14.61 -2.42
CA ASP A 58 0.94 14.72 -3.73
C ASP A 58 0.73 13.35 -4.39
N ALA A 59 1.49 12.32 -4.01
CA ALA A 59 1.28 10.94 -4.48
C ALA A 59 -0.02 10.30 -3.94
N PHE A 60 -0.71 11.00 -3.03
CA PHE A 60 -2.02 10.61 -2.51
C PHE A 60 -3.18 11.41 -3.10
N ARG A 61 -2.92 12.39 -3.97
CA ARG A 61 -3.98 13.15 -4.65
C ARG A 61 -4.56 12.34 -5.81
N ARG A 62 -5.87 12.49 -6.04
CA ARG A 62 -6.59 11.87 -7.16
C ARG A 62 -6.30 12.54 -8.52
N ALA A 63 -5.88 13.81 -8.49
CA ALA A 63 -5.55 14.58 -9.69
C ALA A 63 -4.18 15.26 -9.51
N PRO A 64 -3.35 15.34 -10.57
CA PRO A 64 -2.11 16.09 -10.55
C PRO A 64 -2.34 17.57 -10.27
N LEU A 65 -1.45 18.18 -9.48
CA LEU A 65 -1.47 19.62 -9.21
C LEU A 65 -0.97 20.46 -10.40
N ALA A 66 -0.04 19.89 -11.18
CA ALA A 66 0.54 20.55 -12.33
C ALA A 66 0.82 19.49 -13.42
N PRO A 67 0.58 19.81 -14.69
CA PRO A 67 1.01 18.97 -15.80
C PRO A 67 2.53 18.90 -15.86
N GLY A 68 3.08 17.74 -16.23
CA GLY A 68 4.53 17.57 -16.45
C GLY A 68 5.39 17.55 -15.18
N ARG A 69 4.80 17.32 -14.00
CA ARG A 69 5.57 17.16 -12.77
C ARG A 69 6.56 16.01 -12.88
N THR A 70 7.82 16.29 -12.56
CA THR A 70 8.85 15.26 -12.35
C THR A 70 8.78 14.79 -10.91
N TRP A 71 8.78 13.47 -10.71
CA TRP A 71 8.81 12.85 -9.39
C TRP A 71 10.23 12.46 -9.04
N GLU A 72 10.64 12.79 -7.83
CA GLU A 72 11.94 12.43 -7.28
C GLU A 72 11.73 11.56 -6.05
N VAL A 73 12.57 10.53 -5.91
CA VAL A 73 12.59 9.63 -4.76
C VAL A 73 14.04 9.53 -4.30
N PRO A 74 14.34 9.71 -3.00
CA PRO A 74 15.71 9.62 -2.52
C PRO A 74 16.25 8.19 -2.68
N PRO A 75 17.54 8.02 -3.04
CA PRO A 75 18.19 6.70 -3.01
C PRO A 75 18.14 6.13 -1.59
N VAL A 76 17.52 4.97 -1.43
CA VAL A 76 17.29 4.33 -0.13
C VAL A 76 17.05 2.84 -0.30
N VAL A 77 17.42 2.07 0.71
CA VAL A 77 17.00 0.66 0.87
C VAL A 77 16.16 0.58 2.14
N VAL A 78 14.95 0.03 2.02
CA VAL A 78 14.03 -0.23 3.12
C VAL A 78 13.72 -1.72 3.15
N GLU A 79 13.90 -2.33 4.31
CA GLU A 79 13.50 -3.70 4.62
C GLU A 79 12.50 -3.60 5.78
N ASP A 80 11.29 -4.10 5.58
CA ASP A 80 10.19 -3.85 6.51
C ASP A 80 9.19 -5.03 6.47
N GLU A 81 8.66 -5.35 7.65
CA GLU A 81 7.68 -6.41 7.86
C GLU A 81 6.80 -6.07 9.07
N PRO A 82 5.52 -6.49 9.08
CA PRO A 82 4.63 -6.17 10.17
C PRO A 82 4.96 -6.99 11.41
N ARG A 83 5.14 -6.31 12.55
CA ARG A 83 5.25 -6.96 13.87
C ARG A 83 4.03 -7.84 14.22
N PHE A 84 2.83 -7.43 13.81
CA PHE A 84 1.58 -8.12 14.11
C PHE A 84 0.84 -8.47 12.84
N GLY A 85 0.37 -9.71 12.72
CA GLY A 85 -0.45 -10.16 11.59
C GLY A 85 -1.87 -9.59 11.57
N TRP A 86 -2.37 -9.07 12.70
CA TRP A 86 -3.68 -8.45 12.81
C TRP A 86 -3.55 -6.96 13.14
N ARG A 87 -3.90 -6.10 12.18
CA ARG A 87 -3.78 -4.64 12.30
C ARG A 87 -5.10 -4.01 11.85
N GLY A 88 -6.00 -3.85 12.81
CA GLY A 88 -7.41 -3.56 12.55
C GLY A 88 -7.86 -2.15 12.90
N MET A 89 -8.94 -1.71 12.25
CA MET A 89 -9.73 -0.54 12.62
C MET A 89 -11.22 -0.89 12.56
N LEU A 90 -11.99 -0.43 13.55
CA LEU A 90 -13.43 -0.59 13.63
C LEU A 90 -14.14 0.68 13.15
N LEU A 91 -15.08 0.53 12.22
CA LEU A 91 -15.97 1.61 11.78
C LEU A 91 -17.43 1.26 12.09
N ASP A 92 -18.06 2.08 12.92
CA ASP A 92 -19.49 2.01 13.25
C ASP A 92 -20.30 2.90 12.31
N VAL A 93 -21.14 2.26 11.49
CA VAL A 93 -22.07 2.93 10.56
C VAL A 93 -23.54 2.76 10.98
N CYS A 94 -23.78 2.17 12.15
CA CYS A 94 -25.10 1.96 12.71
C CYS A 94 -25.60 3.24 13.35
N ARG A 95 -24.79 3.81 14.25
CA ARG A 95 -25.12 5.02 15.01
C ARG A 95 -25.29 6.23 14.10
N HIS A 96 -24.38 6.37 13.13
CA HIS A 96 -24.45 7.40 12.09
C HIS A 96 -24.07 6.75 10.77
N PHE A 97 -24.99 6.79 9.81
CA PHE A 97 -24.74 6.21 8.49
C PHE A 97 -23.61 6.97 7.79
N LEU A 98 -22.59 6.22 7.32
CA LEU A 98 -21.52 6.76 6.50
C LEU A 98 -21.74 6.32 5.04
N PRO A 99 -21.83 7.26 4.08
CA PRO A 99 -21.96 6.92 2.67
C PRO A 99 -20.83 6.01 2.16
N LYS A 100 -21.13 5.17 1.17
CA LYS A 100 -20.19 4.21 0.57
C LYS A 100 -18.87 4.87 0.17
N ASP A 101 -18.91 6.03 -0.48
CA ASP A 101 -17.71 6.70 -0.97
C ASP A 101 -16.77 7.13 0.16
N ASP A 102 -17.34 7.49 1.31
CA ASP A 102 -16.57 7.80 2.51
C ASP A 102 -15.98 6.53 3.15
N VAL A 103 -16.73 5.42 3.18
CA VAL A 103 -16.19 4.10 3.61
C VAL A 103 -15.00 3.69 2.74
N LEU A 104 -15.12 3.80 1.41
CA LEU A 104 -14.02 3.50 0.49
C LEU A 104 -12.81 4.41 0.73
N ARG A 105 -13.05 5.70 1.01
CA ARG A 105 -11.98 6.63 1.37
C ARG A 105 -11.30 6.26 2.70
N TYR A 106 -12.02 5.72 3.68
CA TYR A 106 -11.41 5.15 4.89
C TYR A 106 -10.53 3.95 4.56
N LEU A 107 -10.99 3.03 3.69
CA LEU A 107 -10.18 1.88 3.27
C LEU A 107 -8.87 2.31 2.60
N ASP A 108 -8.90 3.34 1.75
CA ASP A 108 -7.68 3.93 1.14
C ASP A 108 -6.70 4.42 2.22
N LEU A 109 -7.20 5.07 3.27
CA LEU A 109 -6.39 5.57 4.39
C LEU A 109 -5.83 4.44 5.25
N LEU A 110 -6.63 3.41 5.57
CA LEU A 110 -6.19 2.22 6.28
C LEU A 110 -5.04 1.53 5.53
N ALA A 111 -5.18 1.38 4.21
CA ALA A 111 -4.17 0.80 3.34
C ALA A 111 -2.87 1.61 3.37
N ALA A 112 -2.93 2.94 3.27
CA ALA A 112 -1.77 3.83 3.35
C ALA A 112 -0.99 3.68 4.69
N HIS A 113 -1.67 3.29 5.76
CA HIS A 113 -1.08 3.00 7.08
C HIS A 113 -0.78 1.52 7.32
N LYS A 114 -0.81 0.69 6.27
CA LYS A 114 -0.52 -0.74 6.31
C LYS A 114 -1.44 -1.57 7.22
N LEU A 115 -2.64 -1.06 7.55
CA LEU A 115 -3.68 -1.84 8.22
C LEU A 115 -4.24 -2.90 7.25
N ASN A 116 -4.68 -4.03 7.81
CA ASN A 116 -5.09 -5.20 7.03
C ASN A 116 -6.43 -5.80 7.46
N VAL A 117 -7.01 -5.32 8.55
CA VAL A 117 -8.35 -5.73 9.00
C VAL A 117 -9.26 -4.50 9.06
N PHE A 118 -10.42 -4.61 8.43
CA PHE A 118 -11.49 -3.64 8.55
C PHE A 118 -12.66 -4.29 9.28
N HIS A 119 -12.88 -3.90 10.52
CA HIS A 119 -14.02 -4.37 11.31
C HIS A 119 -15.20 -3.45 11.03
N PHE A 120 -16.15 -3.95 10.25
CA PHE A 120 -17.31 -3.19 9.83
C PHE A 120 -18.51 -3.48 10.74
N HIS A 121 -18.81 -2.55 11.66
CA HIS A 121 -19.95 -2.70 12.57
C HIS A 121 -21.23 -2.24 11.87
N LEU A 122 -22.05 -3.21 11.45
CA LEU A 122 -23.17 -3.04 10.51
C LEU A 122 -24.57 -3.13 11.14
N THR A 123 -24.67 -3.61 12.38
CA THR A 123 -25.94 -3.73 13.11
C THR A 123 -25.81 -3.27 14.57
N ASP A 124 -26.75 -2.44 15.02
CA ASP A 124 -26.93 -2.02 16.43
C ASP A 124 -28.42 -1.63 16.63
N ASP A 125 -28.83 -1.28 17.85
CA ASP A 125 -30.23 -0.92 18.16
C ASP A 125 -30.74 0.25 17.29
N GLN A 126 -29.83 1.14 16.87
CA GLN A 126 -30.16 2.36 16.13
C GLN A 126 -30.11 2.17 14.60
N GLY A 127 -29.70 1.01 14.09
CA GLY A 127 -29.63 0.83 12.64
C GLY A 127 -29.12 -0.53 12.17
N TRP A 128 -29.62 -0.93 11.01
CA TRP A 128 -29.27 -2.17 10.30
C TRP A 128 -28.85 -1.82 8.87
N ARG A 129 -27.64 -2.22 8.45
CA ARG A 129 -27.01 -1.74 7.20
C ARG A 129 -26.72 -2.83 6.16
N ILE A 130 -27.21 -4.06 6.33
CA ILE A 130 -27.00 -5.18 5.38
C ILE A 130 -28.22 -6.07 5.15
#